data_AF-A0A8E1RXT0-F1
#
_entry.id   AF-A0A8E1RXT0-F1
#
_cell.length_a   1.000
_cell.length_b   1.000
_cell.length_c   1.000
_cell.angle_alpha   90.00
_cell.angle_beta   90.00
_cell.angle_gamma   90.00
#
_symmetry.space_group_name_H-M   'P 1'
#
loop_
_entity.id
_entity.type
_entity.pdbx_description
1 polymer ?
#
loop_
_entity_poly.entity_id
_entity_poly.type
_entity_poly.pdbx_seq_one_letter_code
_entity_poly.pdbx_strand_id
1 'polypeptide(L)' 'MSDDTTAEDIYAVIGTVVARLLKPDQHLTLQDITHALHHLGETASEDKQRQACLNAISMLVKQMH' A
#
# COMPACT_ATOMS: atom_id res chain seq x y z
N MET A 1 10.76 15.22 25.32
CA MET A 1 11.75 14.28 24.76
C MET A 1 11.06 12.96 24.42
N SER A 2 9.96 13.00 23.65
CA SER A 2 9.10 11.81 23.43
C SER A 2 8.52 11.70 22.02
N ASP A 3 8.69 12.71 21.16
CA ASP A 3 8.14 12.71 19.80
C ASP A 3 9.12 12.10 18.77
N ASP A 4 10.44 12.28 18.93
CA ASP A 4 11.42 11.82 17.94
C ASP A 4 11.54 10.29 17.86
N THR A 5 11.45 9.58 18.99
CA THR A 5 11.52 8.10 19.01
C THR A 5 10.35 7.48 18.25
N THR A 6 9.16 8.08 18.36
CA THR A 6 7.97 7.62 17.66
C THR A 6 8.08 7.85 16.15
N ALA A 7 8.67 8.96 15.73
CA ALA A 7 8.88 9.26 14.31
C ALA A 7 9.92 8.34 13.68
N GLU A 8 11.05 8.07 14.36
CA GLU A 8 12.08 7.13 13.89
C GLU A 8 11.54 5.71 13.73
N ASP A 9 10.73 5.23 14.69
CA ASP A 9 10.07 3.93 14.60
C ASP A 9 9.11 3.85 13.41
N ILE A 10 8.34 4.93 13.15
CA ILE A 10 7.46 5.03 11.97
C ILE A 10 8.27 4.97 10.67
N TYR A 11 9.37 5.73 10.58
CA TYR A 11 10.21 5.72 9.37
C TYR A 11 10.89 4.37 9.13
N ALA A 12 11.31 3.66 10.18
CA ALA A 12 11.89 2.33 10.06
C ALA A 12 10.87 1.29 9.53
N VAL A 13 9.62 1.37 9.99
CA VAL A 13 8.53 0.52 9.47
C VAL A 13 8.24 0.84 8.01
N ILE A 14 8.17 2.13 7.64
CA ILE A 14 7.98 2.56 6.24
C ILE A 14 9.13 2.04 5.37
N GLY A 15 10.38 2.20 5.80
CA GLY A 15 11.56 1.72 5.07
C GLY A 15 11.54 0.21 4.83
N THR A 16 11.02 -0.57 5.80
CA THR A 16 10.86 -2.02 5.66
C THR A 16 9.82 -2.40 4.61
N VAL A 17 8.69 -1.67 4.56
CA VAL A 17 7.65 -1.87 3.55
C VAL A 17 8.17 -1.49 2.16
N VAL A 18 8.84 -0.35 2.03
CA VAL A 18 9.44 0.11 0.76
C VAL A 18 10.51 -0.86 0.26
N ALA A 19 11.37 -1.37 1.14
CA ALA A 19 12.37 -2.37 0.77
C ALA A 19 11.75 -3.68 0.27
N ARG A 20 10.59 -4.10 0.82
CA ARG A 20 9.82 -5.26 0.35
C ARG A 20 9.23 -5.03 -1.03
N LEU A 21 8.73 -3.82 -1.31
CA LEU A 21 8.19 -3.45 -2.62
C LEU A 21 9.28 -3.44 -3.72
N LEU A 22 10.51 -3.04 -3.38
CA LEU A 22 11.61 -2.88 -4.33
C LEU A 22 12.47 -4.13 -4.51
N LYS A 23 12.37 -5.12 -3.62
CA LYS A 23 13.17 -6.35 -3.70
C LYS A 23 12.45 -7.44 -4.50
N PRO A 24 13.07 -7.97 -5.57
CA PRO A 24 12.43 -8.94 -6.48
C PRO A 24 12.07 -10.29 -5.83
N ASP A 25 12.75 -10.68 -4.73
CA ASP A 25 12.53 -11.97 -4.07
C ASP A 25 11.52 -11.92 -2.90
N GLN A 26 11.06 -10.72 -2.53
CA GLN A 26 10.08 -10.54 -1.46
C GLN A 26 8.68 -10.44 -2.05
N HIS A 27 7.90 -11.50 -1.87
CA HIS A 27 6.56 -11.60 -2.44
C HIS A 27 5.61 -10.70 -1.65
N LEU A 28 5.06 -9.69 -2.31
CA LEU A 28 3.88 -8.99 -1.81
C LEU A 28 2.69 -9.93 -1.89
N THR A 29 1.96 -10.05 -0.79
CA THR A 29 0.70 -10.77 -0.85
C THR A 29 -0.32 -9.93 -1.63
N LEU A 30 -1.28 -10.61 -2.27
CA LEU A 30 -2.38 -9.92 -2.94
C LEU A 30 -3.19 -9.06 -1.96
N GLN A 31 -3.24 -9.45 -0.69
CA GLN A 31 -3.86 -8.69 0.40
C GLN A 31 -3.09 -7.37 0.66
N ASP A 32 -1.76 -7.41 0.68
CA ASP A 32 -0.93 -6.21 0.84
C ASP A 32 -1.17 -5.21 -0.31
N ILE A 33 -1.25 -5.72 -1.54
CA ILE A 33 -1.52 -4.91 -2.74
C ILE A 33 -2.93 -4.31 -2.67
N THR A 34 -3.92 -5.10 -2.27
CA THR A 34 -5.32 -4.65 -2.18
C THR A 34 -5.49 -3.59 -1.10
N HIS A 35 -4.86 -3.76 0.06
CA HIS A 35 -4.85 -2.75 1.14
C HIS A 35 -4.16 -1.46 0.69
N ALA A 36 -3.02 -1.56 0.02
CA ALA A 36 -2.31 -0.38 -0.50
C ALA A 36 -3.15 0.40 -1.52
N LEU A 37 -3.81 -0.31 -2.45
CA LEU A 37 -4.71 0.31 -3.43
C LEU A 37 -5.94 0.94 -2.78
N HIS A 38 -6.51 0.31 -1.75
CA HIS A 38 -7.65 0.87 -1.02
C HIS A 38 -7.27 2.18 -0.34
N HIS A 39 -6.17 2.17 0.41
CA HIS A 39 -5.67 3.35 1.10
C HIS A 39 -5.30 4.49 0.13
N LEU A 40 -4.69 4.16 -1.01
CA LEU A 40 -4.38 5.12 -2.05
C LEU A 40 -5.66 5.73 -2.66
N GLY A 41 -6.71 4.92 -2.86
CA GLY A 41 -8.00 5.41 -3.37
C GLY A 41 -8.78 6.26 -2.36
N GLU A 42 -8.65 5.99 -1.07
CA GLU A 42 -9.26 6.80 -0.01
C GLU A 42 -8.62 8.18 0.11
N THR A 43 -7.29 8.23 0.03
CA THR A 43 -6.48 9.45 0.16
C THR A 43 -6.34 10.24 -1.15
N ALA A 44 -6.78 9.68 -2.28
CA ALA A 44 -6.74 10.35 -3.58
C ALA A 44 -7.64 11.59 -3.61
N SER A 45 -7.03 12.73 -3.93
CA SER A 45 -7.73 14.01 -4.16
C SER A 45 -8.50 14.03 -5.49
N GLU A 46 -8.12 13.17 -6.44
CA GLU A 46 -8.71 13.08 -7.77
C GLU A 46 -9.62 11.85 -7.89
N ASP A 47 -10.87 12.06 -8.30
CA ASP A 47 -11.85 10.98 -8.53
C ASP A 47 -11.35 9.95 -9.53
N LYS A 48 -10.59 10.38 -10.54
CA LYS A 48 -9.99 9.48 -11.54
C LYS A 48 -9.02 8.48 -10.91
N GLN A 49 -8.21 8.93 -9.95
CA GLN A 49 -7.25 8.09 -9.25
C GLN A 49 -7.95 7.15 -8.27
N ARG A 50 -8.97 7.62 -7.56
CA ARG A 50 -9.83 6.78 -6.72
C ARG A 50 -10.49 5.66 -7.55
N GLN A 51 -11.08 6.00 -8.69
CA GLN A 51 -11.74 5.03 -9.56
C GLN A 51 -10.74 4.02 -10.15
N ALA A 52 -9.54 4.45 -10.51
CA ALA A 52 -8.47 3.56 -10.97
C ALA A 52 -8.09 2.54 -9.90
N CYS A 53 -7.98 2.95 -8.63
CA CYS A 53 -7.69 2.05 -7.51
C CYS A 53 -8.81 1.02 -7.30
N LEU A 54 -10.08 1.46 -7.31
CA LEU A 54 -11.23 0.55 -7.18
C LEU A 54 -11.31 -0.47 -8.32
N ASN A 55 -11.04 -0.04 -9.55
CA ASN A 55 -11.02 -0.93 -10.71
C ASN A 55 -9.89 -1.96 -10.60
N ALA A 56 -8.70 -1.54 -10.15
CA ALA A 56 -7.57 -2.45 -9.92
C ALA A 56 -7.91 -3.51 -8.86
N ILE A 57 -8.53 -3.12 -7.74
CA ILE A 57 -8.99 -4.06 -6.71
C ILE A 57 -10.01 -5.06 -7.28
N SER A 58 -11.01 -4.56 -8.03
CA SER A 58 -12.02 -5.44 -8.64
C SER A 58 -11.42 -6.45 -9.62
N MET A 59 -10.40 -6.05 -10.39
CA MET A 59 -9.68 -6.94 -11.29
C MET A 59 -8.91 -8.03 -10.52
N LEU A 60 -8.20 -7.65 -9.45
CA LEU A 60 -7.43 -8.59 -8.64
C LEU A 60 -8.33 -9.62 -7.94
N VAL A 61 -9.46 -9.19 -7.39
CA VAL A 61 -10.45 -10.08 -6.76
C VAL A 61 -11.04 -11.05 -7.80
N LYS A 62 -11.35 -10.59 -9.01
CA LYS A 62 -11.89 -11.45 -10.08
C LYS A 62 -10.91 -12.54 -10.55
N GLN A 63 -9.60 -12.34 -10.42
CA GLN A 63 -8.60 -13.36 -10.76
C GLN A 63 -8.48 -14.46 -9.69
N MET A 64 -9.11 -14.30 -8.53
CA MET A 64 -9.13 -15.30 -7.45
C MET A 64 -10.34 -16.26 -7.50
N HIS A 65 -11.32 -15.99 -8.37
CA HIS A 65 -12.51 -16.82 -8.59
C HIS A 65 -12.39 -17.58 -9.90
#